data_AF-A0A7L0ER64-F1
#
_entry.id   AF-A0A7L0ER64-F1
#
_cell.length_a   1.000
_cell.length_b   1.000
_cell.length_c   1.000
_cell.angle_alpha   90.00
_cell.angle_beta   90.00
_cell.angle_gamma   90.00
#
_symmetry.space_group_name_H-M   'P 1'
#
loop_
_entity.id
_entity.type
_entity.pdbx_description
1 polymer ?
#
loop_
_entity_poly.entity_id
_entity_poly.type
_entity_poly.pdbx_seq_one_letter_code
_entity_poly.pdbx_strand_id
1 'polypeptide(L)'
;PAWLRRLCGRLLSERLMRPNGVQAVVRGVMEGTGAGGTGAEAAAVDWRKCDAVAKILASCPQQCLSPEDYYRLVCPQILDLLHIQDRLTARQFQRVAVAALLAVARDRPQLAEKHLLQPLLAPLLRCVET
;
A
#
# COMPACT_ATOMS: atom_id res chain seq x y z
N PRO A 1 10.47 18.79 13.96
CA PRO A 1 10.40 18.47 15.41
C PRO A 1 9.81 17.06 15.67
N ALA A 2 10.27 16.34 16.71
CA ALA A 2 9.81 14.97 16.98
C ALA A 2 8.31 14.87 17.30
N TRP A 3 7.75 15.88 17.97
CA TRP A 3 6.31 15.94 18.27
C TRP A 3 5.46 16.03 17.00
N LEU A 4 5.87 16.84 16.02
CA LEU A 4 5.15 17.00 14.75
C LEU A 4 5.16 15.70 13.95
N ARG A 5 6.33 15.04 13.85
CA ARG A 5 6.45 13.75 13.17
C ARG A 5 5.51 12.70 13.76
N ARG A 6 5.41 12.64 15.10
CA ARG A 6 4.47 11.73 15.79
C ARG A 6 3.02 12.06 15.50
N LEU A 7 2.65 13.35 15.51
CA LEU A 7 1.30 13.79 15.18
C LEU A 7 0.92 13.45 13.74
N CYS A 8 1.78 13.80 12.77
CA CYS A 8 1.54 13.47 11.36
C CYS A 8 1.47 11.96 11.12
N GLY A 9 2.34 11.18 11.77
CA GLY A 9 2.29 9.72 11.72
C GLY A 9 0.93 9.18 12.18
N ARG A 10 0.43 9.65 13.33
CA ARG A 10 -0.89 9.26 13.84
C ARG A 10 -2.02 9.60 12.86
N LEU A 11 -2.05 10.83 12.36
CA LEU A 11 -3.08 11.29 11.41
C LEU A 11 -3.05 10.47 10.11
N LEU A 12 -1.85 10.15 9.62
CA LEU A 12 -1.68 9.31 8.43
C LEU A 12 -2.21 7.89 8.67
N SER A 13 -1.87 7.28 9.81
CA SER A 13 -2.36 5.95 10.19
C SER A 13 -3.88 5.92 10.31
N GLU A 14 -4.48 6.92 10.95
CA GLU A 14 -5.94 7.07 11.03
C GLU A 14 -6.60 7.20 9.66
N ARG A 15 -5.92 7.82 8.68
CA ARG A 15 -6.42 7.86 7.29
C ARG A 15 -6.28 6.51 6.60
N LEU A 16 -5.13 5.84 6.71
CA LEU A 16 -4.86 4.55 6.07
C LEU A 16 -5.85 3.46 6.50
N MET A 17 -6.25 3.46 7.76
CA MET A 17 -7.17 2.47 8.33
C MET A 17 -8.65 2.72 8.00
N ARG A 18 -9.00 3.86 7.39
CA ARG A 18 -10.37 4.12 6.91
C ARG A 18 -10.60 3.39 5.57
N PRO A 19 -11.86 3.09 5.20
CA PRO A 19 -12.18 2.59 3.87
C PRO A 19 -11.62 3.52 2.78
N ASN A 20 -10.99 2.95 1.76
CA ASN A 20 -10.29 3.66 0.68
C ASN A 20 -9.14 4.58 1.14
N GLY A 21 -8.68 4.45 2.38
CA GLY A 21 -7.59 5.23 2.97
C GLY A 21 -6.27 5.04 2.22
N VAL A 22 -5.95 3.80 1.87
CA VAL A 22 -4.75 3.48 1.08
C VAL A 22 -4.79 4.18 -0.27
N GLN A 23 -5.92 4.08 -0.98
CA GLN A 23 -6.11 4.73 -2.28
C GLN A 23 -5.94 6.25 -2.18
N ALA A 24 -6.54 6.88 -1.16
CA ALA A 24 -6.43 8.31 -0.94
C ALA A 24 -4.98 8.76 -0.69
N VAL A 25 -4.21 7.98 0.08
CA VAL A 25 -2.79 8.27 0.32
C VAL A 25 -1.96 8.09 -0.95
N VAL A 26 -2.18 7.01 -1.71
CA VAL A 26 -1.48 6.82 -2.99
C VAL A 26 -1.76 7.99 -3.92
N ARG A 27 -3.02 8.38 -4.13
CA ARG A 27 -3.36 9.55 -4.96
C ARG A 27 -2.69 10.82 -4.47
N GLY A 28 -2.79 11.12 -3.18
CA GLY A 28 -2.16 12.31 -2.61
C GLY A 28 -0.65 12.39 -2.83
N VAL A 29 0.06 11.26 -2.74
CA VAL A 29 1.52 11.22 -2.98
C VAL A 29 1.85 11.28 -4.47
N MET A 30 1.07 10.63 -5.32
CA MET A 30 1.31 10.61 -6.77
C MET A 30 0.93 11.94 -7.43
N GLU A 31 -0.22 12.53 -7.06
CA GLU A 31 -0.77 13.77 -7.63
C GLU A 31 -0.16 15.03 -7.00
N GLY A 32 0.24 14.99 -5.72
CA GLY A 32 0.73 16.15 -4.96
C GLY A 32 2.13 16.64 -5.33
N THR A 33 2.73 16.10 -6.40
CA THR A 33 4.07 16.45 -6.85
C THR A 33 3.99 16.88 -8.30
N GLY A 34 3.65 18.16 -8.52
CA GLY A 34 3.37 18.79 -9.81
C GLY A 34 4.52 18.85 -10.83
N ALA A 35 5.31 17.79 -10.97
CA ALA A 35 6.31 17.65 -12.01
C ALA A 35 5.85 16.56 -12.99
N GLY A 36 4.96 16.97 -13.90
CA GLY A 36 4.67 16.26 -15.15
C GLY A 36 5.87 16.33 -16.10
N GLY A 37 7.00 15.75 -15.69
CA GLY A 37 8.13 15.53 -16.58
C GLY A 37 7.84 14.37 -17.53
N THR A 38 8.16 14.51 -18.80
CA THR A 38 8.14 13.41 -19.76
C THR A 38 9.53 12.78 -19.81
N GLY A 39 9.66 11.47 -19.55
CA GLY A 39 10.92 10.75 -19.75
C GLY A 39 11.34 9.84 -18.59
N ALA A 40 12.58 9.34 -18.67
CA ALA A 40 13.12 8.36 -17.71
C ALA A 40 13.22 8.90 -16.27
N GLU A 41 13.51 10.19 -16.09
CA GLU A 41 13.60 10.80 -14.76
C GLU A 41 12.26 10.86 -14.05
N ALA A 42 11.18 11.23 -14.75
CA ALA A 42 9.84 11.21 -14.18
C ALA A 42 9.40 9.79 -13.80
N ALA A 43 9.73 8.80 -14.64
CA ALA A 43 9.46 7.40 -14.32
C ALA A 43 10.25 6.90 -13.10
N ALA A 44 11.50 7.36 -12.90
CA ALA A 44 12.32 7.04 -11.74
C ALA A 44 11.80 7.72 -10.45
N VAL A 45 11.34 8.96 -10.55
CA VAL A 45 10.70 9.70 -9.46
C VAL A 45 9.41 8.99 -9.03
N ASP A 46 8.57 8.57 -9.97
CA ASP A 46 7.35 7.82 -9.69
C ASP A 46 7.64 6.47 -9.02
N TRP A 47 8.68 5.76 -9.46
CA TRP A 47 9.12 4.53 -8.80
C TRP A 47 9.49 4.77 -7.33
N ARG A 48 10.27 5.82 -7.04
CA ARG A 48 10.68 6.17 -5.67
C ARG A 48 9.49 6.55 -4.79
N LYS A 49 8.49 7.25 -5.35
CA LYS A 49 7.23 7.54 -4.64
C LYS A 49 6.48 6.25 -4.32
N CYS A 50 6.35 5.34 -5.29
CA CYS A 50 5.69 4.06 -5.06
C CYS A 50 6.38 3.25 -3.95
N ASP A 51 7.71 3.17 -3.96
CA ASP A 51 8.51 2.48 -2.93
C ASP A 51 8.37 3.13 -1.55
N ALA A 52 8.33 4.48 -1.49
CA ALA A 52 8.08 5.20 -0.25
C ALA A 52 6.69 4.89 0.33
N VAL A 53 5.64 4.89 -0.51
CA VAL A 53 4.29 4.51 -0.07
C VAL A 53 4.25 3.05 0.37
N ALA A 54 4.86 2.14 -0.37
CA ALA A 54 4.94 0.73 0.00
C ALA A 54 5.57 0.54 1.39
N LYS A 55 6.67 1.24 1.68
CA LYS A 55 7.31 1.23 3.01
C LYS A 55 6.41 1.76 4.11
N ILE A 56 5.65 2.82 3.84
CA ILE A 56 4.66 3.36 4.78
C ILE A 56 3.58 2.31 5.07
N LEU A 57 3.03 1.69 4.03
CA LEU A 57 1.97 0.68 4.16
C LEU A 57 2.46 -0.56 4.91
N ALA A 58 3.70 -1.00 4.65
CA ALA A 58 4.32 -2.13 5.32
C ALA A 58 4.72 -1.83 6.77
N SER A 59 4.86 -0.56 7.15
CA SER A 59 5.25 -0.18 8.51
C SER A 59 4.03 -0.07 9.42
N CYS A 60 3.84 -1.05 10.31
CA CYS A 60 2.83 -0.93 11.36
C CYS A 60 3.12 0.31 12.25
N PRO A 61 2.17 1.24 12.41
CA PRO A 61 2.35 2.42 13.26
C PRO A 61 2.61 2.03 14.71
N GLN A 62 3.55 2.70 15.38
CA GLN A 62 3.83 2.47 16.80
C GLN A 62 2.63 2.76 17.71
N GLN A 63 1.65 3.54 17.23
CA GLN A 63 0.43 3.87 17.98
C GLN A 63 -0.67 2.82 17.83
N CYS A 64 -0.51 1.83 16.94
CA CYS A 64 -1.46 0.73 16.81
C CYS A 64 -1.29 -0.25 17.98
N LEU A 65 -2.41 -0.63 18.60
CA LEU A 65 -2.43 -1.58 19.71
C LEU A 65 -2.01 -2.99 19.27
N SER A 66 -2.30 -3.35 18.01
CA SER A 66 -1.96 -4.64 17.43
C SER A 66 -1.59 -4.49 15.96
N PRO A 67 -0.45 -5.06 15.52
CA PRO A 67 -0.13 -5.20 14.10
C PRO A 67 -1.21 -5.96 13.33
N GLU A 68 -1.85 -6.95 13.94
CA GLU A 68 -2.92 -7.75 13.33
C GLU A 68 -4.09 -6.87 12.90
N ASP A 69 -4.55 -5.96 13.77
CA ASP A 69 -5.68 -5.07 13.47
C ASP A 69 -5.35 -4.10 12.32
N TYR A 70 -4.11 -3.61 12.28
CA TYR A 70 -3.65 -2.74 11.21
C TYR A 70 -3.66 -3.47 9.85
N TYR A 71 -3.00 -4.64 9.74
CA TYR A 71 -2.94 -5.35 8.47
C TYR A 71 -4.29 -5.93 8.04
N ARG A 72 -5.16 -6.31 8.99
CA ARG A 72 -6.55 -6.71 8.68
C ARG A 72 -7.33 -5.61 7.95
N LEU A 73 -7.05 -4.33 8.24
CA LEU A 73 -7.72 -3.19 7.60
C LEU A 73 -7.00 -2.71 6.33
N VAL A 74 -5.67 -2.81 6.29
CA VAL A 74 -4.85 -2.23 5.21
C VAL A 74 -4.61 -3.22 4.06
N CYS A 75 -4.38 -4.51 4.34
CA CYS A 75 -4.07 -5.50 3.31
C CYS A 75 -5.18 -5.71 2.27
N PRO A 76 -6.48 -5.76 2.63
CA PRO A 76 -7.54 -5.83 1.62
C PRO A 76 -7.49 -4.63 0.65
N GLN A 77 -7.27 -3.42 1.19
CA GLN A 77 -7.16 -2.21 0.37
C GLN A 77 -5.94 -2.24 -0.56
N ILE A 78 -4.83 -2.89 -0.15
CA ILE A 78 -3.66 -3.12 -1.01
C ILE A 78 -4.05 -4.02 -2.20
N LEU A 79 -4.82 -5.08 -1.96
CA LEU A 79 -5.31 -5.96 -3.03
C LEU A 79 -6.28 -5.23 -3.96
N ASP A 80 -7.11 -4.34 -3.43
CA ASP A 80 -8.03 -3.53 -4.25
C ASP A 80 -7.29 -2.62 -5.24
N LEU A 81 -6.05 -2.22 -4.93
CA LEU A 81 -5.22 -1.45 -5.87
C LEU A 81 -4.90 -2.22 -7.16
N LEU A 82 -4.81 -3.55 -7.09
CA LEU A 82 -4.55 -4.40 -8.26
C LEU A 82 -5.73 -4.39 -9.24
N HIS A 83 -6.94 -4.09 -8.75
CA HIS A 83 -8.18 -4.11 -9.51
C HIS A 83 -8.53 -2.75 -10.16
N ILE A 84 -7.76 -1.69 -9.89
CA ILE A 84 -7.99 -0.36 -10.47
C ILE A 84 -7.70 -0.39 -11.97
N GLN A 85 -8.70 -0.04 -12.79
CA GLN A 85 -8.63 -0.08 -14.25
C GLN A 85 -8.39 1.28 -14.91
N ASP A 86 -8.33 2.37 -14.15
CA ASP A 86 -8.08 3.71 -14.70
C ASP A 86 -6.71 3.75 -15.40
N ARG A 87 -6.71 3.94 -16.73
CA ARG A 87 -5.48 3.80 -17.55
C ARG A 87 -4.36 4.76 -17.14
N LEU A 88 -4.69 5.91 -16.57
CA LEU A 88 -3.71 6.93 -16.19
C LEU A 88 -3.00 6.55 -14.89
N THR A 89 -3.72 6.01 -13.91
CA THR A 89 -3.18 5.75 -12.57
C THR A 89 -2.95 4.27 -12.27
N ALA A 90 -3.56 3.34 -13.01
CA ALA A 90 -3.52 1.90 -12.76
C ALA A 90 -2.10 1.37 -12.59
N ARG A 91 -1.16 1.81 -13.45
CA ARG A 91 0.24 1.37 -13.36
C ARG A 91 0.90 1.76 -12.04
N GLN A 92 0.61 2.97 -11.54
CA GLN A 92 1.18 3.46 -10.28
C GLN A 92 0.57 2.72 -9.10
N PHE A 93 -0.75 2.53 -9.11
CA PHE A 93 -1.47 1.73 -8.11
C PHE A 93 -0.97 0.28 -8.04
N GLN A 94 -0.84 -0.40 -9.19
CA GLN A 94 -0.31 -1.75 -9.26
C GLN A 94 1.14 -1.84 -8.74
N ARG A 95 1.98 -0.85 -9.07
CA ARG A 95 3.35 -0.78 -8.54
C ARG A 95 3.38 -0.64 -7.03
N VAL A 96 2.56 0.26 -6.46
CA VAL A 96 2.43 0.37 -5.00
C VAL A 96 1.94 -0.94 -4.40
N ALA A 97 0.93 -1.58 -4.99
CA ALA A 97 0.37 -2.82 -4.50
C ALA A 97 1.41 -3.94 -4.41
N VAL A 98 2.14 -4.16 -5.52
CA VAL A 98 3.19 -5.20 -5.58
C VAL A 98 4.36 -4.88 -4.65
N ALA A 99 4.80 -3.62 -4.60
CA ALA A 99 5.88 -3.21 -3.71
C ALA A 99 5.47 -3.33 -2.23
N ALA A 100 4.24 -2.96 -1.88
CA ALA A 100 3.72 -3.09 -0.53
C ALA A 100 3.58 -4.57 -0.14
N LEU A 101 3.04 -5.41 -1.04
CA LEU A 101 2.94 -6.85 -0.81
C LEU A 101 4.33 -7.46 -0.55
N LEU A 102 5.33 -7.11 -1.36
CA LEU A 102 6.70 -7.58 -1.18
C LEU A 102 7.30 -7.10 0.16
N ALA A 103 7.07 -5.84 0.53
CA ALA A 103 7.55 -5.29 1.79
C ALA A 103 6.90 -5.97 3.00
N VAL A 104 5.57 -6.14 3.00
CA VAL A 104 4.86 -6.86 4.07
C VAL A 104 5.32 -8.31 4.16
N ALA A 105 5.52 -8.99 3.02
CA ALA A 105 6.02 -10.37 2.99
C ALA A 105 7.44 -10.52 3.56
N ARG A 106 8.30 -9.53 3.35
CA ARG A 106 9.66 -9.51 3.91
C ARG A 106 9.67 -9.21 5.41
N ASP A 107 8.89 -8.21 5.82
CA ASP A 107 8.95 -7.71 7.19
C ASP A 107 8.08 -8.53 8.15
N ARG A 108 6.97 -9.10 7.67
CA ARG A 108 5.92 -9.78 8.45
C ARG A 108 5.30 -10.97 7.68
N PRO A 109 6.07 -12.03 7.41
CA PRO A 109 5.65 -13.11 6.50
C PRO A 109 4.34 -13.79 6.92
N GLN A 110 4.09 -14.00 8.22
CA GLN A 110 2.85 -14.64 8.69
C GLN A 110 1.61 -13.78 8.43
N LEU A 111 1.74 -12.45 8.56
CA LEU A 111 0.65 -11.51 8.29
C LEU A 111 0.43 -11.33 6.79
N ALA A 112 1.50 -11.36 6.00
CA ALA A 112 1.43 -11.36 4.55
C ALA A 112 0.72 -12.60 4.02
N GLU A 113 1.07 -13.78 4.56
CA GLU A 113 0.43 -15.03 4.17
C GLU A 113 -1.08 -14.98 4.42
N LYS A 114 -1.48 -14.63 5.65
CA LYS A 114 -2.88 -14.60 6.07
C LYS A 114 -3.71 -13.54 5.35
N HIS A 115 -3.20 -12.32 5.23
CA HIS A 115 -4.00 -11.16 4.78
C HIS A 115 -3.76 -10.73 3.33
N LEU A 116 -2.72 -11.24 2.66
CA LEU A 116 -2.42 -10.93 1.26
C LEU A 116 -2.41 -12.19 0.38
N LEU A 117 -1.56 -13.17 0.70
CA LEU A 117 -1.32 -14.32 -0.19
C LEU A 117 -2.50 -15.28 -0.22
N GLN A 118 -3.05 -15.67 0.94
CA GLN A 118 -4.22 -16.55 1.01
C GLN A 118 -5.42 -15.97 0.25
N PRO A 119 -5.84 -14.70 0.46
CA PRO A 119 -6.91 -14.10 -0.34
C PRO A 119 -6.60 -14.05 -1.85
N LEU A 120 -5.37 -13.72 -2.22
CA LEU A 120 -4.96 -13.62 -3.62
C LEU A 120 -4.95 -14.98 -4.34
N LEU A 121 -4.56 -16.05 -3.63
CA LEU A 121 -4.45 -17.40 -4.17
C LEU A 121 -5.75 -18.21 -4.01
N ALA A 122 -6.66 -17.81 -3.13
CA ALA A 122 -7.92 -18.53 -2.90
C ALA A 122 -8.71 -18.85 -4.18
N PRO A 123 -8.84 -17.95 -5.17
CA PRO A 123 -9.49 -18.29 -6.44
C PRO A 123 -8.78 -19.41 -7.21
N LEU A 124 -7.44 -19.44 -7.21
CA LEU A 124 -6.65 -20.46 -7.89
C LEU A 124 -6.74 -21.82 -7.19
N LEU A 125 -6.71 -21.83 -5.85
CA LEU A 125 -6.84 -23.05 -5.06
C LEU A 125 -8.18 -23.76 -5.31
N ARG A 126 -9.28 -22.99 -5.44
CA ARG A 126 -10.59 -23.55 -5.80
C ARG A 126 -10.62 -24.24 -7.16
N CYS A 127 -9.74 -23.86 -8.09
CA CYS A 127 -9.62 -24.51 -9.39
C CYS A 127 -8.80 -25.81 -9.35
N VAL A 128 -8.08 -26.08 -8.26
CA VAL A 128 -7.28 -27.31 -8.08
C VAL A 128 -8.09 -28.39 -7.35
N GLU A 129 -9.10 -27.99 -6.57
CA GLU A 129 -9.99 -28.88 -5.83
C GLU A 129 -11.13 -29.46 -6.70
N THR A 130 -11.19 -29.10 -7.99
CA THR A 130 -12.13 -29.62 -9.00
C THR A 130 -11.47 -30.65 -9.90
#